data_AF-F3QJF4-F1
#
_entry.id   AF-F3QJF4-F1
#
_cell.length_a   1.000
_cell.length_b   1.000
_cell.length_c   1.000
_cell.angle_alpha   90.00
_cell.angle_beta   90.00
_cell.angle_gamma   90.00
#
_symmetry.space_group_name_H-M   'P 1'
#
loop_
_entity.id
_entity.type
_entity.pdbx_description
1 polymer ?
#
loop_
_entity_poly.entity_id
_entity_poly.type
_entity_poly.pdbx_seq_one_letter_code
_entity_poly.pdbx_strand_id
1 'polypeptide(L)'
;MSNYPKYQLSAAIAQDGEITIPPLTSEEAGLGRLSQQIGWGRENAIPIEQGGIPPFKSDFNGVFFLLSQFLLWYQQGGIMNYSALLDYEVGNEVMQNGTKYRCIQANGPSTTKVAPGTNRAVWKNIDITVPAGAVVPFHNVTLGGSDGRRPVFWGTTQADEGWILCDGQSDGKNGVTPNLIGKFIKGSLPKDSGTTGGASTIEIPDLTVNGTVGATALTAAQMPAHSHSGSTSPAGAHTHTRGSMNITGQISANWLSVIGNGPLVYVGDHPGCSDGRQNGRGVFNIDASRTWTGETSSNGSHQHGLSIGSTGGSQTHTHTLTANAKITGVTNEPPFYTLAYFLRLPE
;
A
#
# COMPACT_ATOMS: atom_id res chain seq x y z
N MET A 1 57.14 -12.96 -31.27
CA MET A 1 57.56 -14.31 -30.84
C MET A 1 57.45 -14.36 -29.33
N SER A 2 56.76 -15.35 -28.78
CA SER A 2 56.63 -15.49 -27.33
C SER A 2 57.95 -15.96 -26.73
N ASN A 3 58.37 -15.37 -25.61
CA ASN A 3 59.52 -15.84 -24.81
C ASN A 3 59.17 -17.06 -23.93
N TYR A 4 58.03 -17.70 -24.20
CA TYR A 4 57.63 -18.92 -23.50
C TYR A 4 58.71 -20.00 -23.64
N PRO A 5 59.10 -20.69 -22.55
CA PRO A 5 60.15 -21.70 -22.60
C PRO A 5 59.90 -22.76 -23.67
N LYS A 6 60.90 -23.04 -24.51
CA LYS A 6 60.82 -24.09 -25.55
C LYS A 6 60.80 -25.51 -24.97
N TYR A 7 61.35 -25.66 -23.76
CA TYR A 7 61.46 -26.92 -23.05
C TYR A 7 60.99 -26.72 -21.62
N GLN A 8 60.30 -27.74 -21.11
CA GLN A 8 59.73 -27.77 -19.77
C GLN A 8 60.41 -28.83 -18.93
N LEU A 9 60.54 -28.59 -17.62
CA LEU A 9 60.99 -29.61 -16.68
C LEU A 9 59.87 -30.62 -16.45
N SER A 10 60.20 -31.91 -16.47
CA SER A 10 59.28 -33.01 -16.13
C SER A 10 59.38 -33.48 -14.68
N ALA A 11 60.49 -33.16 -14.01
CA ALA A 11 60.78 -33.47 -12.61
C ALA A 11 61.83 -32.50 -12.06
N ALA A 12 61.95 -32.43 -10.73
CA ALA A 12 63.08 -31.76 -10.12
C ALA A 12 64.37 -32.55 -10.40
N ILE A 13 65.44 -31.84 -10.74
CA ILE A 13 66.75 -32.42 -11.01
C ILE A 13 67.31 -33.02 -9.72
N ALA A 14 67.86 -34.23 -9.81
CA ALA A 14 68.43 -34.97 -8.68
C ALA A 14 67.45 -35.30 -7.54
N GLN A 15 66.13 -35.35 -7.82
CA GLN A 15 65.10 -35.68 -6.83
C GLN A 15 65.34 -37.00 -6.09
N ASP A 16 65.80 -38.04 -6.80
CA ASP A 16 66.13 -39.36 -6.22
C ASP A 16 67.66 -39.55 -6.04
N GLY A 17 68.42 -38.47 -6.18
CA GLY A 17 69.89 -38.48 -6.08
C GLY A 17 70.39 -38.17 -4.68
N GLU A 18 71.69 -38.38 -4.46
CA GLU A 18 72.37 -37.85 -3.29
C GLU A 18 72.42 -36.32 -3.38
N ILE A 19 71.77 -35.65 -2.44
CA ILE A 19 71.69 -34.19 -2.34
C ILE A 19 72.22 -33.71 -0.97
N THR A 20 72.89 -32.56 -0.96
CA THR A 20 73.09 -31.78 0.26
C THR A 20 72.52 -30.39 0.04
N ILE A 21 71.52 -30.03 0.83
CA ILE A 21 70.95 -28.68 0.82
C ILE A 21 71.96 -27.72 1.46
N PRO A 22 72.41 -26.66 0.74
CA PRO A 22 73.36 -25.71 1.30
C PRO A 22 72.78 -25.08 2.57
N PRO A 23 73.45 -25.16 3.72
CA PRO A 23 73.00 -24.50 4.93
C PRO A 23 73.15 -22.98 4.79
N LEU A 24 72.60 -22.23 5.74
CA LEU A 24 72.65 -20.78 5.70
C LEU A 24 74.10 -20.29 5.78
N THR A 25 74.87 -20.80 6.74
CA THR A 25 76.21 -20.30 7.04
C THR A 25 77.31 -21.21 6.49
N SER A 26 78.50 -20.64 6.25
CA SER A 26 79.68 -21.42 5.84
C SER A 26 80.23 -22.35 6.93
N GLU A 27 80.04 -21.98 8.20
CA GLU A 27 80.46 -22.80 9.35
C GLU A 27 79.67 -24.11 9.40
N GLU A 28 78.35 -24.04 9.20
CA GLU A 28 77.48 -25.22 9.12
C GLU A 28 77.78 -26.09 7.89
N ALA A 29 78.19 -25.48 6.78
CA ALA A 29 78.53 -26.21 5.56
C ALA A 29 79.81 -27.03 5.74
N GLY A 30 80.81 -26.48 6.42
CA GLY A 30 82.13 -27.06 6.57
C GLY A 30 83.07 -26.74 5.39
N LEU A 31 84.34 -27.09 5.56
CA LEU A 31 85.41 -26.69 4.64
C LEU A 31 85.22 -27.26 3.23
N GLY A 32 85.30 -26.39 2.21
CA GLY A 32 85.16 -26.75 0.80
C GLY A 32 83.73 -27.10 0.35
N ARG A 33 82.73 -26.92 1.22
CA ARG A 33 81.30 -27.14 0.94
C ARG A 33 80.59 -25.84 0.58
N LEU A 34 79.46 -25.97 -0.10
CA LEU A 34 78.63 -24.83 -0.50
C LEU A 34 77.73 -24.35 0.65
N SER A 35 77.66 -23.04 0.89
CA SER A 35 76.64 -22.42 1.76
C SER A 35 75.86 -21.32 1.04
N GLN A 36 74.69 -20.96 1.57
CA GLN A 36 73.88 -19.86 1.00
C GLN A 36 74.54 -18.50 1.20
N GLN A 37 75.26 -18.30 2.32
CA GLN A 37 75.87 -17.01 2.66
C GLN A 37 77.03 -16.62 1.76
N ILE A 38 77.94 -17.55 1.45
CA ILE A 38 79.17 -17.23 0.70
C ILE A 38 79.32 -17.99 -0.61
N GLY A 39 78.43 -18.93 -0.91
CA GLY A 39 78.60 -19.82 -2.05
C GLY A 39 79.76 -20.79 -1.82
N TRP A 40 80.53 -21.06 -2.87
CA TRP A 40 81.73 -21.90 -2.80
C TRP A 40 82.88 -21.16 -2.12
N GLY A 41 83.59 -21.85 -1.23
CA GLY A 41 84.74 -21.30 -0.52
C GLY A 41 85.95 -21.05 -1.41
N ARG A 42 86.96 -20.36 -0.88
CA ARG A 42 88.22 -20.09 -1.59
C ARG A 42 88.95 -21.38 -1.96
N GLU A 43 88.81 -22.40 -1.12
CA GLU A 43 89.40 -23.73 -1.27
C GLU A 43 88.97 -24.38 -2.58
N ASN A 44 87.77 -24.06 -3.08
CA ASN A 44 87.24 -24.59 -4.34
C ASN A 44 87.85 -23.94 -5.59
N ALA A 45 88.59 -22.84 -5.44
CA ALA A 45 89.28 -22.13 -6.52
C ALA A 45 90.80 -22.38 -6.53
N ILE A 46 91.33 -23.14 -5.57
CA ILE A 46 92.75 -23.47 -5.46
C ILE A 46 93.02 -24.79 -6.19
N PRO A 47 94.16 -24.94 -6.91
CA PRO A 47 94.56 -26.23 -7.48
C PRO A 47 94.68 -27.32 -6.40
N ILE A 48 94.32 -28.56 -6.73
CA ILE A 48 94.35 -29.69 -5.77
C ILE A 48 95.75 -29.88 -5.19
N GLU A 49 96.79 -29.74 -6.01
CA GLU A 49 98.19 -29.81 -5.62
C GLU A 49 98.64 -28.72 -4.64
N GLN A 50 97.85 -27.65 -4.47
CA GLN A 50 98.09 -26.55 -3.54
C GLN A 50 97.13 -26.60 -2.33
N GLY A 51 96.46 -27.74 -2.10
CA GLY A 51 95.53 -27.93 -0.98
C GLY A 51 94.09 -27.49 -1.29
N GLY A 52 93.74 -27.29 -2.57
CA GLY A 52 92.36 -27.02 -2.97
C GLY A 52 91.44 -28.22 -2.78
N ILE A 53 90.16 -27.94 -2.51
CA ILE A 53 89.11 -28.94 -2.32
C ILE A 53 88.12 -28.82 -3.47
N PRO A 54 87.98 -29.84 -4.34
CA PRO A 54 87.02 -29.77 -5.43
C PRO A 54 85.58 -29.70 -4.88
N PRO A 55 84.67 -28.96 -5.55
CA PRO A 55 83.26 -28.96 -5.24
C PRO A 55 82.65 -30.37 -5.18
N PHE A 56 81.75 -30.60 -4.22
CA PHE A 56 81.12 -31.90 -4.03
C PHE A 56 79.91 -32.07 -4.95
N LYS A 57 79.76 -33.28 -5.51
CA LYS A 57 78.62 -33.64 -6.35
C LYS A 57 77.27 -33.44 -5.64
N SER A 58 77.19 -33.81 -4.36
CA SER A 58 75.95 -33.71 -3.56
C SER A 58 75.49 -32.26 -3.38
N ASP A 59 76.42 -31.31 -3.25
CA ASP A 59 76.11 -29.87 -3.17
C ASP A 59 75.60 -29.33 -4.51
N PHE A 60 76.22 -29.72 -5.64
CA PHE A 60 75.71 -29.37 -6.97
C PHE A 60 74.29 -29.91 -7.17
N ASN A 61 74.07 -31.19 -6.85
CA ASN A 61 72.75 -31.79 -6.91
C ASN A 61 71.75 -31.05 -6.00
N GLY A 62 72.17 -30.63 -4.81
CA GLY A 62 71.35 -29.84 -3.89
C GLY A 62 70.90 -28.50 -4.48
N VAL A 63 71.81 -27.75 -5.12
CA VAL A 63 71.48 -26.49 -5.82
C VAL A 63 70.53 -26.74 -6.97
N PHE A 64 70.84 -27.72 -7.83
CA PHE A 64 69.97 -28.02 -8.97
C PHE A 64 68.60 -28.49 -8.51
N PHE A 65 68.52 -29.26 -7.44
CA PHE A 65 67.25 -29.68 -6.85
C PHE A 65 66.44 -28.49 -6.36
N LEU A 66 67.02 -27.59 -5.55
CA LEU A 66 66.33 -26.40 -5.05
C LEU A 66 65.79 -25.52 -6.18
N LEU A 67 66.66 -25.20 -7.15
CA LEU A 67 66.29 -24.32 -8.27
C LEU A 67 65.24 -24.98 -9.19
N SER A 68 65.44 -26.25 -9.54
CA SER A 68 64.53 -26.96 -10.45
C SER A 68 63.18 -27.27 -9.80
N GLN A 69 63.14 -27.55 -8.49
CA GLN A 69 61.89 -27.72 -7.76
C GLN A 69 61.07 -26.42 -7.79
N PHE A 70 61.70 -25.29 -7.52
CA PHE A 70 61.05 -23.98 -7.58
C PHE A 70 60.55 -23.67 -9.00
N LEU A 71 61.39 -23.87 -10.01
CA LEU A 71 61.02 -23.64 -11.41
C LEU A 71 59.87 -24.54 -11.86
N LEU A 72 59.88 -25.83 -11.48
CA LEU A 72 58.82 -26.78 -11.80
C LEU A 72 57.49 -26.36 -11.18
N TRP A 73 57.49 -25.90 -9.92
CA TRP A 73 56.30 -25.39 -9.25
C TRP A 73 55.68 -24.19 -9.99
N TYR A 74 56.50 -23.21 -10.37
CA TYR A 74 56.01 -22.06 -11.13
C TYR A 74 55.55 -22.43 -12.55
N GLN A 75 56.21 -23.40 -13.20
CA GLN A 75 55.78 -23.92 -14.50
C GLN A 75 54.38 -24.55 -14.45
N GLN A 76 54.01 -25.15 -13.31
CA GLN A 76 52.69 -25.69 -13.05
C GLN A 76 51.64 -24.60 -12.72
N GLY A 77 52.04 -23.32 -12.68
CA GLY A 77 51.17 -22.21 -12.28
C GLY A 77 51.13 -21.98 -10.76
N GLY A 78 52.06 -22.55 -10.00
CA GLY A 78 52.13 -22.41 -8.56
C GLY A 78 52.33 -20.97 -8.10
N ILE A 79 51.64 -20.61 -7.01
CA ILE A 79 51.81 -19.34 -6.28
C ILE A 79 52.27 -19.71 -4.87
N MET A 80 53.27 -19.00 -4.35
CA MET A 80 53.86 -19.32 -3.05
C MET A 80 52.89 -18.98 -1.92
N ASN A 81 52.90 -19.80 -0.86
CA ASN A 81 52.19 -19.45 0.38
C ASN A 81 52.89 -18.26 1.06
N TYR A 82 52.10 -17.45 1.76
CA TYR A 82 52.63 -16.40 2.63
C TYR A 82 53.53 -16.99 3.71
N SER A 83 54.66 -16.33 3.96
CA SER A 83 55.62 -16.65 5.00
C SER A 83 55.99 -15.38 5.76
N ALA A 84 55.88 -15.42 7.09
CA ALA A 84 56.28 -14.30 7.96
C ALA A 84 57.80 -14.08 8.03
N LEU A 85 58.58 -14.88 7.29
CA LEU A 85 60.04 -14.84 7.22
C LEU A 85 60.57 -14.13 5.97
N LEU A 86 59.70 -13.77 5.01
CA LEU A 86 60.10 -13.14 3.76
C LEU A 86 59.62 -11.70 3.70
N ASP A 87 60.43 -10.85 3.06
CA ASP A 87 60.01 -9.51 2.64
C ASP A 87 59.30 -9.59 1.28
N TYR A 88 58.20 -8.83 1.17
CA TYR A 88 57.36 -8.76 -0.02
C TYR A 88 57.33 -7.34 -0.56
N GLU A 89 57.53 -7.22 -1.87
CA GLU A 89 57.43 -5.98 -2.62
C GLU A 89 55.99 -5.73 -3.10
N VAL A 90 55.68 -4.47 -3.41
CA VAL A 90 54.40 -4.11 -4.02
C VAL A 90 54.21 -4.89 -5.32
N GLY A 91 53.08 -5.58 -5.45
CA GLY A 91 52.75 -6.43 -6.59
C GLY A 91 53.06 -7.91 -6.41
N ASN A 92 53.84 -8.31 -5.40
CA ASN A 92 54.03 -9.73 -5.09
C ASN A 92 52.69 -10.40 -4.74
N GLU A 93 52.51 -11.65 -5.17
CA GLU A 93 51.30 -12.41 -4.94
C GLU A 93 51.61 -13.65 -4.10
N VAL A 94 50.72 -13.94 -3.14
CA VAL A 94 50.84 -15.07 -2.23
C VAL A 94 49.50 -15.73 -2.01
N MET A 95 49.52 -17.01 -1.64
CA MET A 95 48.38 -17.72 -1.12
C MET A 95 48.36 -17.66 0.41
N GLN A 96 47.20 -17.42 1.01
CA GLN A 96 46.98 -17.66 2.43
C GLN A 96 45.61 -18.31 2.62
N ASN A 97 45.59 -19.46 3.30
CA ASN A 97 44.38 -20.25 3.54
C ASN A 97 43.55 -20.51 2.26
N GLY A 98 44.24 -20.80 1.14
CA GLY A 98 43.59 -21.05 -0.15
C GLY A 98 43.08 -19.81 -0.89
N THR A 99 43.28 -18.61 -0.35
CA THR A 99 42.91 -17.34 -0.99
C THR A 99 44.14 -16.62 -1.52
N LYS A 100 44.02 -16.03 -2.71
CA LYS A 100 45.09 -15.30 -3.36
C LYS A 100 45.09 -13.82 -2.96
N TYR A 101 46.25 -13.34 -2.53
CA TYR A 101 46.46 -11.94 -2.14
C TYR A 101 47.58 -11.31 -2.96
N ARG A 102 47.43 -10.02 -3.26
CA ARG A 102 48.48 -9.17 -3.83
C ARG A 102 48.93 -8.15 -2.79
N CYS A 103 50.24 -8.08 -2.57
CA CYS A 103 50.89 -7.08 -1.74
C CYS A 103 50.71 -5.70 -2.39
N ILE A 104 50.20 -4.72 -1.65
CA ILE A 104 49.98 -3.34 -2.14
C ILE A 104 50.86 -2.33 -1.41
N GLN A 105 51.53 -2.74 -0.34
CA GLN A 105 52.55 -1.98 0.38
C GLN A 105 53.65 -2.94 0.83
N ALA A 106 54.93 -2.52 0.78
CA ALA A 106 56.05 -3.34 1.24
C ALA A 106 55.81 -3.93 2.64
N ASN A 107 55.99 -5.24 2.77
CA ASN A 107 55.57 -5.98 3.96
C ASN A 107 56.53 -7.14 4.25
N GLY A 108 57.00 -7.27 5.49
CA GLY A 108 57.81 -8.41 5.91
C GLY A 108 58.69 -8.10 7.13
N PRO A 109 59.70 -8.92 7.44
CA PRO A 109 60.64 -8.69 8.54
C PRO A 109 61.34 -7.33 8.54
N SER A 110 61.56 -6.73 7.37
CA SER A 110 62.19 -5.41 7.24
C SER A 110 61.20 -4.25 7.45
N THR A 111 59.90 -4.54 7.63
CA THR A 111 58.84 -3.57 7.95
C THR A 111 57.96 -4.07 9.11
N THR A 112 56.84 -3.40 9.38
CA THR A 112 55.81 -3.95 10.27
C THR A 112 55.07 -5.07 9.56
N LYS A 113 55.28 -6.31 10.01
CA LYS A 113 54.63 -7.51 9.46
C LYS A 113 53.12 -7.44 9.59
N VAL A 114 52.43 -7.60 8.47
CA VAL A 114 50.99 -7.75 8.38
C VAL A 114 50.69 -9.02 7.60
N ALA A 115 49.87 -9.89 8.17
CA ALA A 115 49.44 -11.11 7.48
C ALA A 115 48.36 -10.77 6.44
N PRO A 116 48.37 -11.40 5.25
CA PRO A 116 47.25 -11.29 4.31
C PRO A 116 45.89 -11.62 4.96
N GLY A 117 44.83 -11.00 4.43
CA GLY A 117 43.47 -11.08 4.99
C GLY A 117 43.21 -10.19 6.21
N THR A 118 44.24 -9.60 6.86
CA THR A 118 44.03 -8.77 8.07
C THR A 118 43.91 -7.27 7.78
N ASN A 119 44.56 -6.77 6.73
CA ASN A 119 44.53 -5.35 6.37
C ASN A 119 44.55 -5.15 4.86
N ARG A 120 43.46 -4.60 4.32
CA ARG A 120 43.27 -4.33 2.89
C ARG A 120 44.07 -3.14 2.35
N ALA A 121 44.78 -2.40 3.20
CA ALA A 121 45.75 -1.40 2.79
C ALA A 121 47.15 -1.99 2.54
N VAL A 122 47.41 -3.22 3.01
CA VAL A 122 48.68 -3.95 2.80
C VAL A 122 48.53 -5.15 1.88
N TRP A 123 47.40 -5.87 1.97
CA TRP A 123 47.12 -7.05 1.17
C TRP A 123 45.74 -6.97 0.52
N LYS A 124 45.70 -6.98 -0.81
CA LYS A 124 44.45 -7.03 -1.58
C LYS A 124 44.11 -8.46 -1.94
N ASN A 125 42.98 -8.96 -1.50
CA ASN A 125 42.43 -10.21 -2.04
C ASN A 125 42.06 -10.01 -3.52
N ILE A 126 42.60 -10.86 -4.38
CA ILE A 126 42.40 -10.77 -5.83
C ILE A 126 41.45 -11.82 -6.37
N ASP A 127 40.97 -12.74 -5.53
CA ASP A 127 39.86 -13.65 -5.84
C ASP A 127 38.50 -12.96 -5.63
N ILE A 128 38.46 -11.86 -4.86
CA ILE A 128 37.25 -11.05 -4.70
C ILE A 128 37.00 -10.21 -5.95
N THR A 129 35.94 -10.56 -6.68
CA THR A 129 35.43 -9.80 -7.83
C THR A 129 34.29 -8.85 -7.45
N VAL A 130 33.65 -9.05 -6.29
CA VAL A 130 32.52 -8.25 -5.81
C VAL A 130 32.86 -7.57 -4.47
N PRO A 131 32.75 -6.23 -4.36
CA PRO A 131 33.10 -5.52 -3.13
C PRO A 131 32.14 -5.85 -1.98
N ALA A 132 32.65 -5.75 -0.74
CA ALA A 132 31.83 -5.88 0.47
C ALA A 132 30.72 -4.81 0.51
N GLY A 133 29.56 -5.17 1.03
CA GLY A 133 28.36 -4.32 1.02
C GLY A 133 27.50 -4.47 -0.23
N ALA A 134 28.01 -5.12 -1.29
CA ALA A 134 27.20 -5.44 -2.45
C ALA A 134 26.10 -6.45 -2.10
N VAL A 135 24.90 -6.21 -2.61
CA VAL A 135 23.76 -7.11 -2.51
C VAL A 135 23.45 -7.65 -3.89
N VAL A 136 23.48 -8.97 -4.05
CA VAL A 136 23.32 -9.63 -5.36
C VAL A 136 22.20 -10.68 -5.29
N PRO A 137 21.26 -10.68 -6.25
CA PRO A 137 20.22 -11.69 -6.32
C PRO A 137 20.67 -12.95 -7.07
N PHE A 138 20.22 -14.12 -6.62
CA PHE A 138 20.49 -15.43 -7.23
C PHE A 138 19.21 -16.27 -7.34
N HIS A 139 19.07 -17.02 -8.44
CA HIS A 139 17.83 -17.74 -8.76
C HIS A 139 17.84 -19.24 -8.39
N ASN A 140 19.03 -19.84 -8.24
CA ASN A 140 19.20 -21.25 -7.88
C ASN A 140 20.37 -21.39 -6.90
N VAL A 141 20.08 -21.13 -5.63
CA VAL A 141 21.07 -21.12 -4.55
C VAL A 141 20.50 -21.85 -3.36
N THR A 142 21.31 -22.71 -2.73
CA THR A 142 20.95 -23.40 -1.49
C THR A 142 21.71 -22.80 -0.33
N LEU A 143 21.25 -23.05 0.90
CA LEU A 143 21.88 -22.55 2.11
C LEU A 143 22.79 -23.61 2.75
N GLY A 144 23.91 -23.18 3.30
CA GLY A 144 24.86 -24.00 4.03
C GLY A 144 25.80 -23.14 4.88
N GLY A 145 27.02 -23.64 5.09
CA GLY A 145 28.06 -22.95 5.86
C GLY A 145 27.86 -23.04 7.36
N SER A 146 28.72 -22.35 8.09
CA SER A 146 28.85 -22.39 9.56
C SER A 146 27.56 -22.05 10.31
N ASP A 147 26.69 -21.23 9.72
CA ASP A 147 25.45 -20.73 10.32
C ASP A 147 24.19 -21.09 9.51
N GLY A 148 24.32 -21.93 8.48
CA GLY A 148 23.20 -22.32 7.61
C GLY A 148 22.61 -21.17 6.80
N ARG A 149 23.33 -20.05 6.63
CA ARG A 149 22.86 -18.84 5.91
C ARG A 149 23.78 -18.42 4.77
N ARG A 150 24.81 -19.23 4.49
CA ARG A 150 25.79 -18.99 3.43
C ARG A 150 25.32 -19.61 2.12
N PRO A 151 25.49 -18.92 0.97
CA PRO A 151 25.08 -19.47 -0.30
C PRO A 151 26.03 -20.60 -0.70
N VAL A 152 25.44 -21.73 -1.10
CA VAL A 152 26.08 -22.71 -1.98
C VAL A 152 25.63 -22.36 -3.39
N PHE A 153 26.54 -21.78 -4.17
CA PHE A 153 26.23 -21.30 -5.51
C PHE A 153 25.95 -22.46 -6.48
N TRP A 154 25.18 -22.17 -7.53
CA TRP A 154 24.84 -23.19 -8.51
C TRP A 154 26.11 -23.77 -9.15
N GLY A 155 26.27 -25.08 -9.06
CA GLY A 155 27.42 -25.81 -9.60
C GLY A 155 28.56 -25.99 -8.59
N THR A 156 28.43 -25.44 -7.38
CA THR A 156 29.36 -25.69 -6.26
C THR A 156 28.72 -26.59 -5.21
N THR A 157 29.55 -27.17 -4.35
CA THR A 157 29.11 -28.01 -3.22
C THR A 157 29.48 -27.39 -1.87
N GLN A 158 30.38 -26.41 -1.86
CA GLN A 158 30.81 -25.68 -0.68
C GLN A 158 30.10 -24.35 -0.58
N ALA A 159 29.72 -23.99 0.64
CA ALA A 159 29.14 -22.69 0.92
C ALA A 159 30.23 -21.61 0.95
N ASP A 160 29.94 -20.44 0.40
CA ASP A 160 30.85 -19.30 0.41
C ASP A 160 30.61 -18.45 1.67
N GLU A 161 31.50 -18.61 2.66
CA GLU A 161 31.45 -17.89 3.94
C GLU A 161 31.57 -16.36 3.78
N GLY A 162 32.07 -15.87 2.64
CA GLY A 162 32.15 -14.43 2.38
C GLY A 162 30.82 -13.80 1.97
N TRP A 163 29.72 -14.56 1.89
CA TRP A 163 28.38 -14.07 1.63
C TRP A 163 27.41 -14.51 2.71
N ILE A 164 26.29 -13.80 2.84
CA ILE A 164 25.24 -14.16 3.80
C ILE A 164 23.86 -13.72 3.28
N LEU A 165 22.82 -14.48 3.61
CA LEU A 165 21.44 -14.19 3.21
C LEU A 165 20.97 -12.83 3.77
N CYS A 166 20.29 -12.04 2.94
CA CYS A 166 19.65 -10.78 3.34
C CYS A 166 18.31 -11.03 4.04
N ASP A 167 18.35 -11.59 5.26
CA ASP A 167 17.18 -11.97 6.06
C ASP A 167 16.95 -11.11 7.30
N GLY A 168 17.78 -10.09 7.54
CA GLY A 168 17.66 -9.21 8.71
C GLY A 168 18.44 -9.66 9.95
N GLN A 169 19.05 -10.84 9.92
CA GLN A 169 19.75 -11.39 11.07
C GLN A 169 21.20 -10.91 11.14
N SER A 170 21.86 -11.17 12.28
CA SER A 170 23.28 -10.86 12.51
C SER A 170 24.17 -11.34 11.37
N ASP A 171 25.20 -10.56 11.02
CA ASP A 171 26.19 -10.94 10.01
C ASP A 171 27.36 -11.80 10.58
N GLY A 172 27.36 -12.03 11.90
CA GLY A 172 28.45 -12.71 12.61
C GLY A 172 29.67 -11.82 12.87
N LYS A 173 29.61 -10.53 12.52
CA LYS A 173 30.67 -9.52 12.64
C LYS A 173 30.19 -8.23 13.34
N ASN A 174 29.27 -8.37 14.29
CA ASN A 174 28.62 -7.27 15.04
C ASN A 174 27.77 -6.31 14.18
N GLY A 175 27.39 -6.72 12.97
CA GLY A 175 26.42 -6.04 12.12
C GLY A 175 25.14 -6.85 11.93
N VAL A 176 24.22 -6.30 11.15
CA VAL A 176 22.99 -6.98 10.72
C VAL A 176 22.90 -6.92 9.19
N THR A 177 22.41 -8.01 8.62
CA THR A 177 22.08 -8.06 7.20
C THR A 177 20.80 -7.25 6.93
N PRO A 178 20.63 -6.62 5.75
CA PRO A 178 19.34 -6.08 5.36
C PRO A 178 18.31 -7.21 5.27
N ASN A 179 17.05 -6.97 5.65
CA ASN A 179 15.97 -7.92 5.40
C ASN A 179 15.28 -7.57 4.08
N LEU A 180 15.58 -8.33 3.02
CA LEU A 180 15.01 -8.12 1.68
C LEU A 180 13.99 -9.20 1.28
N ILE A 181 13.69 -10.14 2.18
CA ILE A 181 12.73 -11.21 1.92
C ILE A 181 11.34 -10.60 1.74
N GLY A 182 10.73 -10.86 0.58
CA GLY A 182 9.39 -10.36 0.24
C GLY A 182 9.33 -8.83 0.04
N LYS A 183 10.45 -8.17 -0.26
CA LYS A 183 10.50 -6.71 -0.47
C LYS A 183 10.92 -6.36 -1.89
N PHE A 184 10.33 -5.29 -2.42
CA PHE A 184 10.83 -4.62 -3.62
C PHE A 184 12.02 -3.72 -3.26
N ILE A 185 12.97 -3.60 -4.20
CA ILE A 185 14.16 -2.77 -4.02
C ILE A 185 13.93 -1.39 -4.65
N LYS A 186 14.15 -0.34 -3.86
CA LYS A 186 14.10 1.06 -4.29
C LYS A 186 15.51 1.64 -4.29
N GLY A 187 15.91 2.29 -5.39
CA GLY A 187 17.16 3.05 -5.43
C GLY A 187 17.11 4.25 -4.48
N SER A 188 18.21 4.47 -3.75
CA SER A 188 18.35 5.57 -2.79
C SER A 188 19.65 6.34 -3.01
N LEU A 189 19.79 7.50 -2.36
CA LEU A 189 21.11 8.09 -2.14
C LEU A 189 21.91 7.22 -1.16
N PRO A 190 23.26 7.24 -1.18
CA PRO A 190 24.07 6.44 -0.27
C PRO A 190 23.78 6.70 1.22
N LYS A 191 23.50 7.96 1.59
CA LYS A 191 23.15 8.36 2.96
C LYS A 191 21.84 7.74 3.48
N ASP A 192 20.95 7.36 2.56
CA ASP A 192 19.63 6.80 2.87
C ASP A 192 19.63 5.26 2.68
N SER A 193 20.80 4.67 2.37
CA SER A 193 20.96 3.22 2.19
C SER A 193 20.60 2.46 3.47
N GLY A 194 19.88 1.34 3.32
CA GLY A 194 19.43 0.51 4.44
C GLY A 194 18.14 1.01 5.12
N THR A 195 17.64 2.19 4.77
CA THR A 195 16.32 2.64 5.23
C THR A 195 15.21 1.79 4.63
N THR A 196 14.21 1.45 5.43
CA THR A 196 13.02 0.70 4.98
C THR A 196 11.82 1.63 4.99
N GLY A 197 10.97 1.53 3.97
CA GLY A 197 9.74 2.32 3.86
C GLY A 197 8.71 1.64 2.96
N GLY A 198 7.59 2.32 2.72
CA GLY A 198 6.43 1.76 2.02
C GLY A 198 5.28 1.43 2.98
N ALA A 199 4.08 1.30 2.44
CA ALA A 199 2.87 0.98 3.21
C ALA A 199 2.28 -0.34 2.71
N SER A 200 1.72 -1.14 3.62
CA SER A 200 0.88 -2.29 3.27
C SER A 200 -0.51 -1.87 2.77
N THR A 201 -0.84 -0.58 2.87
CA THR A 201 -2.09 0.02 2.44
C THR A 201 -1.88 0.87 1.20
N ILE A 202 -2.80 0.77 0.25
CA ILE A 202 -2.86 1.64 -0.92
C ILE A 202 -3.74 2.82 -0.55
N GLU A 203 -3.17 4.02 -0.52
CA GLU A 203 -3.94 5.25 -0.43
C GLU A 203 -4.47 5.62 -1.81
N ILE A 204 -5.80 5.74 -1.93
CA ILE A 204 -6.48 6.21 -3.13
C ILE A 204 -6.97 7.63 -2.82
N PRO A 205 -6.26 8.69 -3.25
CA PRO A 205 -6.56 10.06 -2.83
C PRO A 205 -7.95 10.53 -3.25
N ASP A 206 -8.49 10.00 -4.36
CA ASP A 206 -9.79 10.37 -4.91
C ASP A 206 -10.68 9.14 -5.14
N LEU A 207 -11.30 8.60 -4.08
CA LEU A 207 -12.32 7.55 -4.20
C LEU A 207 -13.72 8.17 -4.27
N THR A 208 -14.30 8.28 -5.47
CA THR A 208 -15.71 8.67 -5.63
C THR A 208 -16.62 7.46 -5.46
N VAL A 209 -17.51 7.50 -4.46
CA VAL A 209 -18.57 6.50 -4.26
C VAL A 209 -19.89 7.06 -4.80
N ASN A 210 -20.31 6.58 -5.97
CA ASN A 210 -21.62 6.90 -6.55
C ASN A 210 -22.65 5.87 -6.06
N GLY A 211 -23.78 6.34 -5.54
CA GLY A 211 -24.90 5.48 -5.11
C GLY A 211 -26.23 6.07 -5.53
N THR A 212 -27.20 5.21 -5.83
CA THR A 212 -28.59 5.60 -6.08
C THR A 212 -29.39 5.38 -4.81
N VAL A 213 -30.02 6.43 -4.27
CA VAL A 213 -31.07 6.26 -3.25
C VAL A 213 -32.33 5.83 -3.99
N GLY A 214 -32.91 4.69 -3.59
CA GLY A 214 -34.15 4.17 -4.19
C GLY A 214 -35.36 5.08 -3.96
N ALA A 215 -36.56 4.62 -4.36
CA ALA A 215 -37.79 5.37 -4.14
C ALA A 215 -38.03 5.64 -2.64
N THR A 216 -38.07 6.91 -2.27
CA THR A 216 -38.43 7.37 -0.91
C THR A 216 -39.90 7.75 -0.87
N ALA A 217 -40.69 7.10 -0.02
CA ALA A 217 -42.06 7.51 0.29
C ALA A 217 -42.09 8.37 1.55
N LEU A 218 -42.70 9.55 1.47
CA LEU A 218 -42.92 10.42 2.64
C LEU A 218 -44.05 9.84 3.51
N THR A 219 -43.82 9.75 4.82
CA THR A 219 -44.87 9.40 5.78
C THR A 219 -45.67 10.63 6.20
N ALA A 220 -46.92 10.45 6.66
CA ALA A 220 -47.75 11.56 7.12
C ALA A 220 -47.13 12.35 8.29
N ALA A 221 -46.31 11.71 9.12
CA ALA A 221 -45.57 12.34 10.21
C ALA A 221 -44.43 13.27 9.74
N GLN A 222 -43.95 13.10 8.50
CA GLN A 222 -42.90 13.93 7.89
C GLN A 222 -43.48 15.14 7.15
N MET A 223 -44.80 15.25 7.03
CA MET A 223 -45.46 16.46 6.54
C MET A 223 -45.54 17.48 7.69
N PRO A 224 -44.98 18.70 7.55
CA PRO A 224 -45.12 19.72 8.57
C PRO A 224 -46.59 19.95 8.95
N ALA A 225 -46.86 20.07 10.25
CA ALA A 225 -48.19 20.40 10.74
C ALA A 225 -48.62 21.75 10.12
N HIS A 226 -49.76 21.74 9.44
CA HIS A 226 -50.37 22.94 8.88
C HIS A 226 -51.87 22.91 9.16
N SER A 227 -52.48 24.09 9.16
CA SER A 227 -53.91 24.26 9.37
C SER A 227 -54.58 24.72 8.09
N HIS A 228 -55.79 24.21 7.85
CA HIS A 228 -56.69 24.77 6.87
C HIS A 228 -57.72 25.63 7.59
N SER A 229 -58.01 26.81 7.03
CA SER A 229 -59.15 27.61 7.43
C SER A 229 -60.23 27.54 6.36
N GLY A 230 -61.47 27.44 6.81
CA GLY A 230 -62.66 27.55 5.97
C GLY A 230 -63.77 28.17 6.79
N SER A 231 -64.60 28.99 6.14
CA SER A 231 -65.77 29.60 6.77
C SER A 231 -66.99 29.43 5.87
N THR A 232 -68.14 29.23 6.48
CA THR A 232 -69.44 29.39 5.83
C THR A 232 -70.05 30.70 6.36
N SER A 233 -70.63 31.52 5.49
CA SER A 233 -71.31 32.75 5.94
C SER A 233 -72.53 32.42 6.80
N PRO A 234 -72.95 33.29 7.75
CA PRO A 234 -74.20 33.11 8.48
C PRO A 234 -75.37 33.13 7.50
N ALA A 235 -76.24 32.10 7.57
CA ALA A 235 -77.46 32.07 6.79
C ALA A 235 -78.31 33.33 7.05
N GLY A 236 -78.71 34.04 6.00
CA GLY A 236 -79.70 35.11 6.11
C GLY A 236 -81.06 34.52 6.47
N ALA A 237 -81.68 35.00 7.55
CA ALA A 237 -83.08 34.69 7.85
C ALA A 237 -83.95 35.20 6.69
N HIS A 238 -84.88 34.37 6.21
CA HIS A 238 -85.93 34.84 5.32
C HIS A 238 -87.30 34.44 5.85
N THR A 239 -88.26 35.34 5.65
CA THR A 239 -89.68 35.17 5.99
C THR A 239 -90.49 35.24 4.71
N HIS A 240 -91.66 34.60 4.71
CA HIS A 240 -92.67 34.78 3.66
C HIS A 240 -93.76 35.69 4.20
N THR A 241 -94.10 36.74 3.44
CA THR A 241 -95.28 37.56 3.72
C THR A 241 -96.52 36.87 3.15
N ARG A 242 -97.72 37.28 3.59
CA ARG A 242 -99.06 36.67 3.32
C ARG A 242 -99.43 36.34 1.86
N GLY A 243 -98.56 36.64 0.88
CA GLY A 243 -98.80 36.38 -0.52
C GLY A 243 -100.08 37.03 -1.04
N SER A 244 -100.61 36.51 -2.15
CA SER A 244 -101.80 37.03 -2.84
C SER A 244 -103.12 36.36 -2.40
N MET A 245 -103.14 35.59 -1.31
CA MET A 245 -104.33 34.84 -0.90
C MET A 245 -105.39 35.81 -0.34
N ASN A 246 -106.46 36.03 -1.11
CA ASN A 246 -107.62 36.81 -0.68
C ASN A 246 -108.80 35.87 -0.42
N ILE A 247 -109.40 35.95 0.77
CA ILE A 247 -110.66 35.24 1.08
C ILE A 247 -111.79 36.18 0.67
N THR A 248 -112.56 35.78 -0.35
CA THR A 248 -113.72 36.52 -0.85
C THR A 248 -114.99 35.69 -0.72
N GLY A 249 -116.13 36.34 -0.47
CA GLY A 249 -117.43 35.70 -0.38
C GLY A 249 -118.56 36.72 -0.21
N GLN A 250 -119.78 36.33 -0.56
CA GLN A 250 -120.99 37.15 -0.38
C GLN A 250 -121.89 36.56 0.70
N ILE A 251 -122.41 37.44 1.55
CA ILE A 251 -123.40 37.08 2.58
C ILE A 251 -124.62 37.99 2.39
N SER A 252 -125.81 37.38 2.29
CA SER A 252 -127.09 38.09 2.35
C SER A 252 -127.60 38.11 3.79
N ALA A 253 -127.91 39.28 4.32
CA ALA A 253 -128.47 39.41 5.67
C ALA A 253 -129.65 40.40 5.68
N ASN A 254 -130.63 40.16 6.55
CA ASN A 254 -131.71 41.11 6.83
C ASN A 254 -131.40 41.82 8.16
N TRP A 255 -131.52 43.15 8.20
CA TRP A 255 -131.25 43.98 9.39
C TRP A 255 -129.79 43.95 9.92
N LEU A 256 -128.79 43.82 9.02
CA LEU A 256 -127.37 43.87 9.41
C LEU A 256 -126.81 45.30 9.28
N SER A 257 -126.32 45.86 10.39
CA SER A 257 -125.58 47.13 10.40
C SER A 257 -124.09 46.85 10.51
N VAL A 258 -123.31 47.29 9.52
CA VAL A 258 -121.85 47.19 9.55
C VAL A 258 -121.29 48.51 10.12
N ILE A 259 -120.66 48.44 11.28
CA ILE A 259 -120.07 49.60 11.97
C ILE A 259 -118.55 49.47 11.90
N GLY A 260 -117.89 50.40 11.19
CA GLY A 260 -116.42 50.50 11.11
C GLY A 260 -115.78 49.90 9.85
N ASN A 261 -114.46 50.07 9.72
CA ASN A 261 -113.66 49.62 8.57
C ASN A 261 -113.30 48.12 8.65
N GLY A 262 -114.30 47.25 8.80
CA GLY A 262 -114.13 45.80 8.80
C GLY A 262 -113.96 45.20 7.38
N PRO A 263 -113.78 43.88 7.29
CA PRO A 263 -113.69 43.18 6.00
C PRO A 263 -115.05 43.07 5.29
N LEU A 264 -116.17 43.35 5.97
CA LEU A 264 -117.50 43.31 5.36
C LEU A 264 -117.86 44.66 4.72
N VAL A 265 -118.22 44.65 3.44
CA VAL A 265 -118.56 45.85 2.65
C VAL A 265 -119.96 45.69 2.04
N TYR A 266 -120.85 46.65 2.28
CA TYR A 266 -122.18 46.69 1.64
C TYR A 266 -122.04 46.97 0.14
N VAL A 267 -122.69 46.16 -0.70
CA VAL A 267 -122.56 46.24 -2.16
C VAL A 267 -123.87 46.61 -2.85
N GLY A 268 -125.01 46.46 -2.18
CA GLY A 268 -126.32 46.89 -2.70
C GLY A 268 -127.47 45.98 -2.25
N ASP A 269 -128.67 46.31 -2.68
CA ASP A 269 -129.88 45.50 -2.43
C ASP A 269 -129.85 44.21 -3.27
N HIS A 270 -130.39 43.12 -2.72
CA HIS A 270 -130.30 41.79 -3.35
C HIS A 270 -131.15 41.70 -4.63
N PRO A 271 -130.56 41.42 -5.81
CA PRO A 271 -131.33 41.31 -7.05
C PRO A 271 -132.11 39.98 -7.08
N GLY A 272 -133.43 40.04 -7.33
CA GLY A 272 -134.27 38.86 -7.55
C GLY A 272 -135.52 38.70 -6.69
N CYS A 273 -135.88 39.66 -5.82
CA CYS A 273 -137.12 39.59 -5.03
C CYS A 273 -138.19 40.55 -5.57
N SER A 274 -139.06 40.04 -6.44
CA SER A 274 -140.25 40.73 -6.95
C SER A 274 -141.51 40.24 -6.23
N ASP A 275 -141.73 40.67 -4.98
CA ASP A 275 -143.09 40.73 -4.44
C ASP A 275 -143.20 41.72 -3.26
N GLY A 276 -143.52 42.98 -3.59
CA GLY A 276 -144.40 43.90 -2.84
C GLY A 276 -144.15 44.27 -1.38
N ARG A 277 -143.20 43.65 -0.67
CA ARG A 277 -142.87 43.96 0.73
C ARG A 277 -141.39 43.70 0.95
N GLN A 278 -140.59 44.76 1.09
CA GLN A 278 -139.75 44.99 2.28
C GLN A 278 -138.59 45.95 2.03
N ASN A 279 -138.57 46.99 2.85
CA ASN A 279 -137.37 47.73 3.21
C ASN A 279 -136.35 46.78 3.89
N GLY A 280 -135.09 46.73 3.44
CA GLY A 280 -133.96 46.37 4.31
C GLY A 280 -133.09 45.13 4.02
N ARG A 281 -133.12 44.49 2.83
CA ARG A 281 -132.26 43.33 2.50
C ARG A 281 -131.04 43.68 1.63
N GLY A 282 -129.87 43.68 2.26
CA GLY A 282 -128.57 43.99 1.64
C GLY A 282 -127.68 42.79 1.34
N VAL A 283 -126.84 42.91 0.30
CA VAL A 283 -125.72 42.01 0.01
C VAL A 283 -124.42 42.63 0.49
N PHE A 284 -123.61 41.85 1.20
CA PHE A 284 -122.31 42.27 1.72
C PHE A 284 -121.20 41.35 1.19
N ASN A 285 -120.10 41.94 0.72
CA ASN A 285 -118.90 41.20 0.35
C ASN A 285 -117.94 41.14 1.53
N ILE A 286 -117.29 39.99 1.72
CA ILE A 286 -116.10 39.87 2.56
C ILE A 286 -114.88 40.16 1.69
N ASP A 287 -114.11 41.17 2.08
CA ASP A 287 -112.77 41.49 1.56
C ASP A 287 -111.77 41.50 2.72
N ALA A 288 -111.27 40.31 3.04
CA ALA A 288 -110.32 40.09 4.12
C ALA A 288 -108.99 40.83 3.91
N SER A 289 -108.69 41.25 2.66
CA SER A 289 -107.49 42.00 2.34
C SER A 289 -107.38 43.33 3.10
N ARG A 290 -108.53 43.92 3.48
CA ARG A 290 -108.66 45.21 4.17
C ARG A 290 -108.20 45.16 5.63
N THR A 291 -108.22 44.01 6.29
CA THR A 291 -107.99 43.94 7.75
C THR A 291 -107.05 42.85 8.23
N TRP A 292 -106.68 41.85 7.41
CA TRP A 292 -105.81 40.77 7.88
C TRP A 292 -104.33 41.15 7.93
N THR A 293 -103.72 41.14 9.12
CA THR A 293 -102.26 41.18 9.34
C THR A 293 -101.73 39.83 9.89
N GLY A 294 -100.72 39.25 9.24
CA GLY A 294 -100.05 38.02 9.72
C GLY A 294 -98.82 37.67 8.89
N GLU A 295 -97.75 37.21 9.56
CA GLU A 295 -96.47 36.77 8.98
C GLU A 295 -96.06 35.40 9.56
N THR A 296 -95.35 34.56 8.80
CA THR A 296 -94.79 33.30 9.32
C THR A 296 -93.44 33.53 10.02
N SER A 297 -93.15 32.83 11.12
CA SER A 297 -91.90 32.99 11.87
C SER A 297 -90.67 32.45 11.11
N SER A 298 -89.50 33.06 11.32
CA SER A 298 -88.23 32.72 10.70
C SER A 298 -87.55 31.45 11.26
N ASN A 299 -88.28 30.58 11.98
CA ASN A 299 -87.74 29.41 12.67
C ASN A 299 -87.65 28.18 11.75
N GLY A 300 -86.98 28.30 10.60
CA GLY A 300 -86.69 27.19 9.68
C GLY A 300 -85.21 26.79 9.74
N SER A 301 -84.91 25.56 10.19
CA SER A 301 -83.54 25.02 10.21
C SER A 301 -83.09 24.56 8.82
N HIS A 302 -81.86 24.92 8.40
CA HIS A 302 -81.18 24.30 7.25
C HIS A 302 -79.66 24.19 7.48
N GLN A 303 -78.97 23.40 6.64
CA GLN A 303 -77.56 22.99 6.79
C GLN A 303 -76.68 23.56 5.67
N HIS A 304 -75.40 23.79 5.95
CA HIS A 304 -74.35 24.09 4.95
C HIS A 304 -73.30 22.99 4.89
N GLY A 305 -72.83 22.66 3.68
CA GLY A 305 -71.67 21.78 3.48
C GLY A 305 -70.39 22.59 3.28
N LEU A 306 -69.35 22.31 4.05
CA LEU A 306 -67.98 22.79 3.85
C LEU A 306 -67.09 21.58 3.56
N SER A 307 -66.43 21.56 2.39
CA SER A 307 -65.46 20.50 2.03
C SER A 307 -64.07 21.10 1.90
N ILE A 308 -63.15 20.67 2.76
CA ILE A 308 -61.73 21.06 2.71
C ILE A 308 -60.95 19.83 2.26
N GLY A 309 -60.37 19.90 1.06
CA GLY A 309 -59.55 18.81 0.50
C GLY A 309 -58.17 18.73 1.15
N SER A 310 -57.51 17.58 1.01
CA SER A 310 -56.09 17.45 1.35
C SER A 310 -55.22 17.95 0.21
N THR A 311 -54.27 18.86 0.51
CA THR A 311 -53.16 19.18 -0.40
C THR A 311 -51.87 19.27 0.40
N GLY A 312 -50.85 18.49 -0.02
CA GLY A 312 -49.48 18.57 0.46
C GLY A 312 -48.52 18.48 -0.72
N GLY A 313 -47.63 19.46 -0.85
CA GLY A 313 -46.67 19.57 -1.94
C GLY A 313 -45.30 18.95 -1.61
N SER A 314 -44.63 18.43 -2.64
CA SER A 314 -43.27 17.91 -2.58
C SER A 314 -42.28 18.98 -2.11
N GLN A 315 -41.91 18.95 -0.83
CA GLN A 315 -40.74 19.69 -0.36
C GLN A 315 -39.47 18.89 -0.65
N THR A 316 -38.45 19.59 -1.12
CA THR A 316 -37.09 19.07 -1.26
C THR A 316 -36.59 18.65 0.11
N HIS A 317 -36.19 17.39 0.24
CA HIS A 317 -35.48 16.87 1.41
C HIS A 317 -34.19 16.21 0.97
N THR A 318 -33.22 16.15 1.87
CA THR A 318 -31.92 15.52 1.63
C THR A 318 -31.82 14.20 2.37
N HIS A 319 -31.10 13.26 1.77
CA HIS A 319 -30.69 12.02 2.41
C HIS A 319 -29.19 12.08 2.66
N THR A 320 -28.77 11.74 3.88
CA THR A 320 -27.36 11.49 4.16
C THR A 320 -27.04 10.05 3.75
N LEU A 321 -26.14 9.87 2.79
CA LEU A 321 -25.56 8.56 2.49
C LEU A 321 -24.36 8.33 3.43
N THR A 322 -24.45 7.34 4.32
CA THR A 322 -23.29 6.82 5.05
C THR A 322 -22.87 5.50 4.41
N ALA A 323 -21.75 5.49 3.70
CA ALA A 323 -21.21 4.30 3.05
C ALA A 323 -19.88 3.88 3.67
N ASN A 324 -19.83 2.67 4.23
CA ASN A 324 -18.59 2.03 4.65
C ASN A 324 -18.05 1.21 3.47
N ALA A 325 -17.30 1.84 2.58
CA ALA A 325 -16.68 1.15 1.44
C ALA A 325 -15.41 0.42 1.90
N LYS A 326 -15.47 -0.92 2.01
CA LYS A 326 -14.27 -1.76 2.15
C LYS A 326 -13.92 -2.31 0.78
N ILE A 327 -12.86 -1.80 0.17
CA ILE A 327 -12.29 -2.40 -1.03
C ILE A 327 -11.48 -3.63 -0.57
N THR A 328 -11.91 -4.82 -0.99
CA THR A 328 -11.22 -6.09 -0.69
C THR A 328 -10.75 -6.75 -1.98
N GLY A 329 -9.67 -7.53 -1.90
CA GLY A 329 -9.15 -8.25 -3.06
C GLY A 329 -8.34 -7.40 -4.04
N VAL A 330 -7.82 -6.24 -3.62
CA VAL A 330 -6.85 -5.50 -4.43
C VAL A 330 -5.49 -6.16 -4.27
N THR A 331 -5.01 -6.78 -5.33
CA THR A 331 -3.61 -7.21 -5.46
C THR A 331 -2.92 -6.22 -6.39
N ASN A 332 -1.93 -5.50 -5.88
CA ASN A 332 -1.13 -4.53 -6.63
C ASN A 332 0.23 -5.08 -7.07
N GLU A 333 0.48 -6.36 -6.83
CA GLU A 333 1.70 -7.04 -7.27
C GLU A 333 1.53 -7.49 -8.73
N PRO A 334 2.28 -6.92 -9.70
CA PRO A 334 2.33 -7.50 -11.04
C PRO A 334 2.98 -8.90 -10.97
N PRO A 335 2.82 -9.76 -12.00
CA PRO A 335 3.54 -11.03 -12.06
C PRO A 335 5.03 -10.84 -11.77
N PHE A 336 5.55 -11.54 -10.77
CA PHE A 336 6.92 -11.37 -10.29
C PHE A 336 7.67 -12.70 -10.29
N TYR A 337 8.99 -12.61 -10.40
CA TYR A 337 9.92 -13.73 -10.21
C TYR A 337 10.82 -13.39 -9.03
N THR A 338 10.95 -14.31 -8.07
CA THR A 338 11.73 -14.09 -6.86
C THR A 338 13.14 -14.63 -7.00
N LEU A 339 14.09 -13.86 -6.47
CA LEU A 339 15.50 -14.22 -6.36
C LEU A 339 15.89 -14.12 -4.88
N ALA A 340 16.80 -14.97 -4.44
CA ALA A 340 17.37 -14.87 -3.10
C ALA A 340 18.50 -13.84 -3.11
N TYR A 341 18.41 -12.85 -2.24
CA TYR A 341 19.41 -11.78 -2.12
C TYR A 341 20.46 -12.13 -1.08
N PHE A 342 21.74 -12.02 -1.46
CA PHE A 342 22.87 -12.22 -0.56
C PHE A 342 23.73 -10.97 -0.50
N LEU A 343 24.22 -10.67 0.70
CA LEU A 343 25.14 -9.59 1.01
C LEU A 343 26.58 -10.13 1.00
N ARG A 344 27.49 -9.46 0.29
CA ARG A 344 28.93 -9.73 0.39
C ARG A 344 29.46 -9.14 1.69
N LEU A 345 30.07 -9.97 2.53
CA LEU A 345 30.63 -9.56 3.80
C LEU A 345 32.01 -8.88 3.64
N PRO A 346 32.39 -7.99 4.58
CA PRO A 346 33.78 -7.59 4.75
C PRO A 346 34.63 -8.82 5.11
N GLU A 347 35.92 -8.77 4.81
CA GLU A 347 36.89 -9.81 5.21
C GLU A 347 37.13 -9.82 6.70
#